data_AF-A0A0Q4TX23-F1
#
_entry.id   AF-A0A0Q4TX23-F1
#
_cell.length_a   1.000
_cell.length_b   1.000
_cell.length_c   1.000
_cell.angle_alpha   90.00
_cell.angle_beta   90.00
_cell.angle_gamma   90.00
#
_symmetry.space_group_name_H-M   'P 1'
#
loop_
_entity.id
_entity.type
_entity.pdbx_description
1 polymer ?
#
loop_
_entity_poly.entity_id
_entity_poly.type
_entity_poly.pdbx_seq_one_letter_code
_entity_poly.pdbx_strand_id
1 'polypeptide(L)'
;MMAGETLLFAADGSQESAAPARRTFEAARRLRRLMYKPGAGTWFTAVFTVTAAGKLSAQYDYDNEPELGHFGAEEYRADFEDFPRTAENTPEWLAAILAGAPTRHDLVGRDEGPV
;
A
#
# COMPACT_ATOMS: atom_id res chain seq x y z
N MET A 1 5.69 -1.09 -7.38
CA MET A 1 5.67 -2.45 -6.78
C MET A 1 4.42 -2.56 -5.89
N MET A 2 3.98 -3.74 -5.44
CA MET A 2 2.95 -3.84 -4.38
C MET A 2 3.36 -4.95 -3.42
N ALA A 3 3.13 -4.72 -2.14
CA ALA A 3 3.22 -5.71 -1.08
C ALA A 3 1.82 -5.96 -0.52
N GLY A 4 1.65 -7.07 0.17
CA GLY A 4 0.39 -7.40 0.81
C GLY A 4 0.46 -8.75 1.48
N GLU A 5 -0.51 -8.98 2.35
CA GLU A 5 -0.71 -10.24 3.06
C GLU A 5 -2.16 -10.69 2.86
N THR A 6 -2.45 -11.93 3.24
CA THR A 6 -3.82 -12.44 3.25
C THR A 6 -4.04 -13.18 4.55
N LEU A 7 -5.05 -12.76 5.29
CA LEU A 7 -5.49 -13.43 6.50
C LEU A 7 -6.83 -14.12 6.24
N LEU A 8 -6.87 -15.42 6.55
CA LEU A 8 -8.05 -16.25 6.49
C LEU A 8 -8.62 -16.38 7.90
N PHE A 9 -9.91 -16.07 8.06
CA PHE A 9 -10.61 -16.14 9.34
C PHE A 9 -11.60 -17.29 9.30
N ALA A 10 -11.43 -18.29 10.15
CA ALA A 10 -12.33 -19.42 10.26
C ALA A 10 -13.48 -19.15 11.23
N ALA A 11 -14.54 -19.97 11.17
CA ALA A 11 -15.73 -19.81 12.00
C ALA A 11 -15.47 -20.04 13.50
N ASP A 12 -14.42 -20.79 13.84
CA ASP A 12 -13.96 -21.00 15.22
C ASP A 12 -13.11 -19.83 15.76
N GLY A 13 -12.92 -18.78 14.98
CA GLY A 13 -12.13 -17.60 15.34
C GLY A 13 -10.63 -17.75 15.07
N SER A 14 -10.17 -18.91 14.61
CA SER A 14 -8.78 -19.09 14.21
C SER A 14 -8.44 -18.25 12.98
N GLN A 15 -7.16 -17.85 12.90
CA GLN A 15 -6.61 -17.06 11.80
C GLN A 15 -5.41 -17.76 11.21
N GLU A 16 -5.33 -17.78 9.89
CA GLU A 16 -4.20 -18.31 9.14
C GLU A 16 -3.69 -17.26 8.15
N SER A 17 -2.37 -17.12 8.08
CA SER A 17 -1.74 -16.32 7.04
C SER A 17 -1.53 -17.16 5.78
N ALA A 18 -1.88 -16.58 4.63
CA ALA A 18 -1.64 -17.15 3.33
C ALA A 18 -0.89 -16.15 2.46
N ALA A 19 -0.05 -16.66 1.56
CA ALA A 19 0.54 -15.83 0.52
C ALA A 19 -0.58 -15.30 -0.40
N PRO A 20 -0.62 -13.98 -0.67
CA PRO A 20 -1.63 -13.45 -1.57
C PRO A 20 -1.49 -14.06 -2.96
N ALA A 21 -2.60 -14.50 -3.53
CA ALA A 21 -2.61 -15.02 -4.88
C ALA A 21 -2.17 -13.95 -5.88
N ARG A 22 -1.38 -14.33 -6.89
CA ARG A 22 -0.93 -13.44 -7.98
C ARG A 22 -2.09 -12.63 -8.59
N ARG A 23 -3.25 -13.27 -8.78
CA ARG A 23 -4.45 -12.62 -9.32
C ARG A 23 -5.00 -11.51 -8.42
N THR A 24 -4.82 -11.61 -7.11
CA THR A 24 -5.20 -10.55 -6.15
C THR A 24 -4.38 -9.29 -6.41
N PHE A 25 -3.06 -9.42 -6.55
CA PHE A 25 -2.19 -8.29 -6.88
C PHE A 25 -2.49 -7.70 -8.27
N GLU A 26 -2.80 -8.52 -9.27
CA GLU A 26 -3.21 -8.04 -10.59
C GLU A 26 -4.51 -7.23 -10.54
N ALA A 27 -5.50 -7.74 -9.82
CA ALA A 27 -6.79 -7.08 -9.63
C ALA A 27 -6.62 -5.75 -8.89
N ALA A 28 -5.86 -5.74 -7.79
CA ALA A 28 -5.58 -4.53 -7.02
C ALA A 28 -4.80 -3.49 -7.85
N ARG A 29 -3.79 -3.89 -8.64
CA ARG A 29 -3.09 -2.97 -9.57
C ARG A 29 -4.01 -2.37 -10.61
N ARG A 30 -4.90 -3.20 -11.19
CA ARG A 30 -5.89 -2.72 -12.16
C ARG A 30 -6.85 -1.74 -11.51
N LEU A 31 -7.32 -2.03 -10.30
CA LEU A 31 -8.22 -1.15 -9.56
C LEU A 31 -7.53 0.17 -9.21
N ARG A 32 -6.27 0.15 -8.77
CA ARG A 32 -5.47 1.35 -8.48
C ARG A 32 -5.41 2.29 -9.68
N ARG A 33 -5.13 1.76 -10.88
CA ARG A 33 -5.15 2.55 -12.13
C ARG A 33 -6.54 3.10 -12.47
N LEU A 34 -7.60 2.33 -12.24
CA LEU A 34 -8.98 2.78 -12.52
C LEU A 34 -9.47 3.84 -11.52
N MET A 35 -8.95 3.83 -10.29
CA MET A 35 -9.32 4.76 -9.23
C MET A 35 -8.45 6.01 -9.19
N TYR A 36 -7.39 6.07 -10.00
CA TYR A 36 -6.59 7.27 -10.16
C TYR A 36 -7.47 8.44 -10.62
N LYS A 37 -7.28 9.58 -9.96
CA LYS A 37 -7.91 10.86 -10.32
C LYS A 37 -6.81 11.90 -10.52
N PRO A 38 -6.80 12.63 -11.64
CA PRO A 38 -5.84 13.71 -11.88
C PRO A 38 -5.78 14.69 -10.71
N GLY A 39 -4.57 14.97 -10.23
CA GLY A 39 -4.33 15.89 -9.12
C GLY A 39 -4.61 15.34 -7.73
N ALA A 40 -5.40 14.28 -7.57
CA ALA A 40 -5.61 13.62 -6.28
C ALA A 40 -4.76 12.35 -6.11
N GLY A 41 -4.31 11.74 -7.22
CA GLY A 41 -3.59 10.48 -7.19
C GLY A 41 -4.52 9.28 -7.03
N THR A 42 -4.01 8.24 -6.37
CA THR A 42 -4.72 7.00 -6.04
C THR A 42 -4.38 6.59 -4.60
N TRP A 43 -5.00 5.54 -4.07
CA TRP A 43 -4.67 5.03 -2.74
C TRP A 43 -3.25 4.45 -2.67
N PHE A 44 -2.64 4.50 -1.48
CA PHE A 44 -1.38 3.86 -1.14
C PHE A 44 -1.60 2.46 -0.54
N THR A 45 -2.58 2.35 0.35
CA THR A 45 -2.96 1.08 1.00
C THR A 45 -4.43 0.78 0.70
N ALA A 46 -4.75 -0.49 0.49
CA ALA A 46 -6.12 -0.96 0.37
C ALA A 46 -6.31 -2.25 1.16
N VAL A 47 -7.38 -2.32 1.96
CA VAL A 47 -7.78 -3.52 2.69
C VAL A 47 -9.08 -4.03 2.09
N PHE A 48 -9.03 -5.26 1.59
CA PHE A 48 -10.19 -5.95 1.02
C PHE A 48 -10.65 -7.04 1.97
N THR A 49 -11.93 -7.05 2.33
CA THR A 49 -12.53 -8.08 3.17
C THR A 49 -13.58 -8.82 2.37
N VAL A 50 -13.43 -10.14 2.25
CA VAL A 50 -14.39 -11.02 1.59
C VAL A 50 -15.00 -11.96 2.63
N THR A 51 -16.32 -11.95 2.73
CA THR A 51 -17.05 -12.87 3.59
C THR A 51 -17.31 -14.20 2.89
N ALA A 52 -17.55 -15.28 3.63
CA ALA A 52 -17.93 -16.58 3.07
C ALA A 52 -19.22 -16.54 2.21
N ALA A 53 -20.09 -15.54 2.44
CA ALA A 53 -21.28 -15.29 1.63
C ALA A 53 -20.98 -14.53 0.31
N GLY A 54 -19.71 -14.28 -0.01
CA GLY A 54 -19.28 -13.58 -1.23
C GLY A 54 -19.43 -12.06 -1.18
N LYS A 55 -19.75 -11.45 -0.02
CA LYS A 55 -19.75 -9.99 0.12
C LYS A 55 -18.31 -9.48 0.20
N LEU A 56 -18.00 -8.47 -0.62
CA LEU A 56 -16.75 -7.73 -0.63
C LEU A 56 -16.95 -6.34 -0.03
N SER A 57 -16.07 -5.94 0.89
CA SER A 57 -15.86 -4.55 1.29
C SER A 57 -14.42 -4.15 1.04
N ALA A 58 -14.18 -2.86 0.85
CA ALA A 58 -12.86 -2.29 0.66
C ALA A 58 -12.70 -1.01 1.47
N GLN A 59 -11.52 -0.83 2.04
CA GLN A 59 -11.07 0.41 2.66
C GLN A 59 -9.81 0.87 1.93
N TYR A 60 -9.63 2.17 1.79
CA TYR A 60 -8.54 2.77 1.04
C TYR A 60 -7.91 3.87 1.88
N ASP A 61 -6.58 3.87 1.93
CA ASP A 61 -5.80 4.91 2.58
C ASP A 61 -5.03 5.69 1.51
N TYR A 62 -5.20 7.00 1.53
CA TYR A 62 -4.58 7.94 0.60
C TYR A 62 -3.47 8.77 1.24
N ASP A 63 -3.34 8.69 2.57
CA ASP A 63 -2.71 9.71 3.39
C ASP A 63 -1.57 9.18 4.23
N ASN A 64 -1.57 7.90 4.60
CA ASN A 64 -0.51 7.30 5.42
C ASN A 64 0.51 6.52 4.56
N GLU A 65 1.77 6.58 4.98
CA GLU A 65 2.84 5.76 4.38
C GLU A 65 2.52 4.26 4.60
N PRO A 66 2.57 3.43 3.54
CA PRO A 66 2.37 1.99 3.66
C PRO A 66 3.26 1.34 4.73
N GLU A 67 2.66 0.51 5.57
CA GLU A 67 3.39 -0.23 6.61
C GLU A 67 3.93 -1.58 6.12
N LEU A 68 3.28 -2.16 5.10
CA LEU A 68 3.64 -3.46 4.56
C LEU A 68 4.64 -3.34 3.41
N GLY A 69 5.65 -4.20 3.44
CA GLY A 69 6.69 -4.29 2.42
C GLY A 69 7.92 -3.45 2.75
N HIS A 70 8.80 -3.31 1.77
CA HIS A 70 9.97 -2.44 1.84
C HIS A 70 10.04 -1.69 0.51
N PHE A 71 9.76 -0.39 0.57
CA PHE A 71 9.77 0.50 -0.59
C PHE A 71 10.79 1.59 -0.32
N GLY A 72 11.74 1.75 -1.22
CA GLY A 72 12.69 2.86 -1.17
C GLY A 72 12.10 4.14 -1.75
N ALA A 73 12.88 5.22 -1.63
CA ALA A 73 12.50 6.53 -2.15
C ALA A 73 12.26 6.53 -3.66
N GLU A 74 13.03 5.74 -4.42
CA GLU A 74 12.87 5.61 -5.87
C GLU A 74 11.53 4.97 -6.25
N GLU A 75 11.07 3.96 -5.49
CA GLU A 75 9.76 3.35 -5.72
C GLU A 75 8.62 4.34 -5.46
N TYR A 76 8.72 5.18 -4.44
CA TYR A 76 7.73 6.24 -4.20
C TYR A 76 7.77 7.33 -5.27
N ARG A 77 8.97 7.69 -5.78
CA ARG A 77 9.09 8.65 -6.88
C ARG A 77 8.46 8.12 -8.17
N ALA A 78 8.77 6.88 -8.53
CA ALA A 78 8.16 6.22 -9.68
C ALA A 78 6.63 6.10 -9.53
N ASP A 79 6.14 5.81 -8.32
CA ASP A 79 4.71 5.78 -8.03
C ASP A 79 4.04 7.16 -8.20
N PHE A 80 4.72 8.23 -7.78
CA PHE A 80 4.24 9.60 -7.97
C PHE A 80 4.23 10.01 -9.44
N GLU A 81 5.20 9.56 -10.24
CA GLU A 81 5.22 9.77 -11.69
C GLU A 81 4.04 9.07 -12.39
N ASP A 82 3.73 7.84 -11.98
CA ASP A 82 2.58 7.08 -12.50
C ASP A 82 1.22 7.66 -12.04
N PHE A 83 1.17 8.23 -10.82
CA PHE A 83 -0.05 8.72 -10.19
C PHE A 83 0.11 10.13 -9.60
N PRO A 84 0.31 11.16 -10.44
CA PRO A 84 0.68 12.49 -9.96
C PRO A 84 -0.44 13.15 -9.16
N ARG A 85 -0.03 13.88 -8.13
CA ARG A 85 -0.88 14.61 -7.18
C ARG A 85 -0.50 16.08 -7.14
N THR A 86 -1.46 16.95 -6.81
CA THR A 86 -1.15 18.34 -6.46
C THR A 86 -0.50 18.40 -5.08
N ALA A 87 0.12 19.54 -4.76
CA ALA A 87 0.76 19.73 -3.46
C ALA A 87 -0.23 19.53 -2.30
N GLU A 88 -1.49 19.95 -2.46
CA GLU A 88 -2.53 19.84 -1.42
C GLU A 88 -2.99 18.41 -1.18
N ASN A 89 -2.85 17.52 -2.18
CA ASN A 89 -3.21 16.09 -2.09
C ASN A 89 -1.97 15.20 -1.91
N THR A 90 -0.80 15.79 -1.69
CA THR A 90 0.44 15.07 -1.42
C THR A 90 0.66 15.08 0.09
N PRO A 91 0.58 13.92 0.77
CA PRO A 91 0.86 13.85 2.20
C PRO A 91 2.29 14.31 2.52
N GLU A 92 2.47 14.86 3.72
CA GLU A 92 3.75 15.45 4.16
C GLU A 92 4.91 14.46 4.06
N TRP A 93 4.70 13.20 4.46
CA TRP A 93 5.72 12.15 4.38
C TRP A 93 6.19 11.90 2.94
N LEU A 94 5.26 11.92 1.98
CA LEU A 94 5.60 11.70 0.57
C LEU A 94 6.35 12.92 0.02
N ALA A 95 5.89 14.12 0.34
CA ALA A 95 6.58 15.35 -0.06
C ALA A 95 8.02 15.39 0.49
N ALA A 96 8.24 14.95 1.73
CA ALA A 96 9.57 14.84 2.31
C ALA A 96 10.45 13.83 1.56
N ILE A 97 9.94 12.64 1.24
CA ILE A 97 10.68 11.63 0.45
C ILE A 97 11.03 12.17 -0.94
N LEU A 98 10.09 12.84 -1.61
CA LEU A 98 10.34 13.47 -2.92
C LEU A 98 11.43 14.54 -2.85
N ALA A 99 11.57 15.22 -1.69
CA ALA A 99 12.64 16.17 -1.40
C ALA A 99 13.95 15.52 -0.89
N GLY A 100 14.01 14.18 -0.77
CA GLY A 100 15.22 13.43 -0.43
C GLY A 100 15.28 12.89 1.01
N ALA A 101 14.18 12.95 1.77
CA ALA A 101 14.10 12.26 3.06
C ALA A 101 14.10 10.73 2.88
N PRO A 102 14.61 9.96 3.88
CA PRO A 102 14.48 8.50 3.88
C PRO A 102 13.02 8.08 4.06
N THR A 103 12.69 6.89 3.56
CA THR A 103 11.38 6.26 3.81
C THR A 103 11.31 5.68 5.23
N ARG A 104 10.12 5.42 5.75
CA ARG A 104 9.96 4.65 7.00
C ARG A 104 10.71 3.32 6.93
N HIS A 105 10.64 2.65 5.78
CA HIS A 105 11.28 1.35 5.58
C HIS A 105 12.82 1.43 5.61
N ASP A 106 13.39 2.52 5.11
CA ASP A 106 14.84 2.78 5.22
C ASP A 106 15.27 3.04 6.67
N LEU A 107 14.38 3.62 7.48
CA LEU A 107 14.64 3.92 8.89
C LEU A 107 14.51 2.67 9.77
N VAL A 108 13.43 1.90 9.61
CA VAL A 108 13.21 0.65 10.37
C VAL A 108 14.33 -0.36 10.11
N GLY A 109 14.80 -0.47 8.86
CA GLY A 109 15.93 -1.34 8.51
C GLY A 109 17.30 -0.91 9.09
N ARG A 110 17.42 0.29 9.68
CA ARG A 110 18.64 0.78 10.34
C ARG A 110 18.65 0.56 11.86
N ASP A 111 17.47 0.39 12.47
CA ASP A 111 17.33 0.20 13.92
C ASP A 111 17.51 -1.27 14.34
N GLU A 112 17.37 -2.23 13.40
CA GLU A 112 17.76 -3.64 13.59
C GLU A 112 19.27 -3.83 13.30
N GLY A 113 20.12 -3.33 14.20
CA GLY A 113 21.57 -3.60 14.19
C GLY A 113 21.88 -5.12 14.23
N PRO A 114 23.10 -5.56 13.84
CA PRO A 114 23.39 -6.97 13.70
C PRO A 114 23.35 -7.68 15.06
N VAL A 115 22.62 -8.81 15.12
CA VAL A 115 22.61 -9.77 16.24
C VAL A 115 23.96 -10.47 16.35
#